data_AF-A0A7Z9BH69-F1
#
_entry.id   AF-A0A7Z9BH69-F1
#
_cell.length_a   1.000
_cell.length_b   1.000
_cell.length_c   1.000
_cell.angle_alpha   90.00
_cell.angle_beta   90.00
_cell.angle_gamma   90.00
#
_symmetry.space_group_name_H-M   'P 1'
#
loop_
_entity.id
_entity.type
_entity.pdbx_description
1 polymer ?
#
loop_
_entity_poly.entity_id
_entity_poly.type
_entity_poly.pdbx_seq_one_letter_code
_entity_poly.pdbx_strand_id
1 'polypeptide(L)'
;MVTNSPPVINLGNKLNYDIGIKQLKKGKYQTFVLKYPSLKASGNSREEAIKKLSQRLQDFLKDTEIINLEIELPKPEDPWMKFAGIFENDPQFDQVLEAIQDYRNEIDAQEE
;
A
#
# COMPACT_ATOMS: atom_id res chain seq x y z
N MET A 1 -10.42 8.69 13.83
CA MET A 1 -10.51 7.22 13.68
C MET A 1 -11.01 6.93 12.27
N VAL A 2 -10.14 6.48 11.38
CA VAL A 2 -10.51 6.14 9.99
C VAL A 2 -10.75 4.64 9.96
N THR A 3 -12.01 4.22 9.91
CA THR A 3 -12.39 2.81 9.77
C THR A 3 -12.24 2.43 8.30
N ASN A 4 -11.07 1.91 7.92
CA ASN A 4 -10.98 1.16 6.68
C ASN A 4 -11.69 -0.18 6.90
N SER A 5 -12.97 -0.22 6.53
CA SER A 5 -13.72 -1.47 6.48
C SER A 5 -12.99 -2.46 5.58
N PRO A 6 -12.75 -3.71 6.02
CA PRO A 6 -12.19 -4.74 5.15
C PRO A 6 -13.13 -4.97 3.96
N PRO A 7 -12.61 -5.31 2.77
CA PRO A 7 -13.46 -5.65 1.64
C PRO A 7 -14.30 -6.86 2.02
N VAL A 8 -15.61 -6.67 2.00
CA VAL A 8 -16.62 -7.70 2.25
C VAL A 8 -16.39 -8.83 1.25
N ILE A 9 -15.90 -9.97 1.73
CA ILE A 9 -15.98 -11.24 1.01
C ILE A 9 -17.47 -11.59 0.98
N ASN A 10 -18.13 -11.27 -0.15
CA ASN A 10 -19.55 -11.53 -0.31
C ASN A 10 -19.81 -13.04 -0.22
N LEU A 11 -20.65 -13.42 0.73
CA LEU A 11 -21.09 -14.78 1.02
C LEU A 11 -22.12 -15.25 -0.03
N GLY A 12 -21.67 -15.40 -1.27
CA GLY A 12 -22.37 -16.07 -2.35
C GLY A 12 -21.35 -16.78 -3.23
N ASN A 13 -21.72 -17.87 -3.90
CA ASN A 13 -20.84 -18.68 -4.78
C ASN A 13 -20.31 -17.92 -6.02
N LYS A 14 -20.24 -16.59 -5.98
CA LYS A 14 -19.86 -15.72 -7.09
C LYS A 14 -18.76 -14.76 -6.65
N LEU A 15 -17.58 -14.98 -7.19
CA LEU A 15 -16.42 -14.11 -7.03
C LEU A 15 -16.30 -13.19 -8.25
N ASN A 16 -16.01 -11.92 -8.01
CA ASN A 16 -15.75 -10.94 -9.07
C ASN A 16 -14.25 -10.71 -9.18
N TYR A 17 -13.72 -10.76 -10.41
CA TYR A 17 -12.31 -10.53 -10.71
C TYR A 17 -12.17 -9.45 -11.77
N ASP A 18 -11.25 -8.53 -11.55
CA ASP A 18 -10.84 -7.58 -12.58
C ASP A 18 -9.92 -8.28 -13.59
N ILE A 19 -10.32 -8.24 -14.87
CA ILE A 19 -9.60 -8.88 -15.96
C ILE A 19 -9.13 -7.85 -16.98
N GLY A 20 -7.91 -8.04 -17.48
CA GLY A 20 -7.38 -7.35 -18.65
C GLY A 20 -7.68 -8.15 -19.91
N ILE A 21 -7.98 -7.45 -21.01
CA ILE A 21 -8.15 -8.03 -22.35
C ILE A 21 -7.21 -7.31 -23.31
N LYS A 22 -6.40 -8.08 -24.03
CA LYS A 22 -5.46 -7.60 -25.05
C LYS A 22 -5.75 -8.28 -26.37
N GLN A 23 -5.88 -7.50 -27.44
CA GLN A 23 -5.91 -8.03 -28.80
C GLN A 23 -4.47 -8.25 -29.28
N LEU A 24 -4.18 -9.44 -29.76
CA LEU A 24 -2.89 -9.87 -30.29
C LEU A 24 -2.89 -9.83 -31.82
N LYS A 25 -1.68 -9.91 -32.40
CA LYS A 25 -1.50 -10.06 -33.85
C LYS A 25 -2.24 -11.32 -34.35
N LYS A 26 -2.78 -11.26 -35.57
CA LYS A 26 -3.61 -12.31 -36.21
C LYS A 26 -5.02 -12.50 -35.60
N GLY A 27 -5.62 -11.46 -35.03
CA GLY A 27 -7.01 -11.51 -34.55
C GLY A 27 -7.23 -12.37 -33.31
N LYS A 28 -6.15 -12.74 -32.60
CA LYS A 28 -6.24 -13.47 -31.34
C LYS A 28 -6.47 -12.52 -30.18
N TYR A 29 -7.10 -13.02 -29.12
CA TYR A 29 -7.34 -12.29 -27.88
C TYR A 29 -6.65 -13.01 -26.72
N GLN A 30 -6.04 -12.23 -25.83
CA GLN A 30 -5.48 -12.69 -24.58
C GLN A 30 -6.21 -12.01 -23.43
N THR A 31 -6.57 -12.80 -22.44
CA THR A 31 -7.20 -12.34 -21.20
C THR A 31 -6.34 -12.74 -20.02
N PHE A 32 -6.29 -11.91 -18.97
CA PHE A 32 -5.53 -12.20 -17.75
C PHE A 32 -6.14 -11.50 -16.53
N VAL A 33 -5.94 -12.06 -15.34
CA VAL A 33 -6.40 -11.44 -14.09
C VAL A 33 -5.43 -10.35 -13.67
N LEU A 34 -5.91 -9.14 -13.37
CA LEU A 34 -5.03 -8.00 -13.06
C LEU A 34 -4.15 -8.26 -11.83
N LYS A 35 -4.74 -8.83 -10.77
CA LYS A 35 -4.03 -9.18 -9.54
C LYS A 35 -3.10 -10.40 -9.70
N TYR A 36 -3.33 -11.24 -10.71
CA TYR A 36 -2.58 -12.47 -10.96
C TYR A 36 -2.29 -12.65 -12.45
N PRO A 37 -1.29 -11.95 -13.01
CA PRO A 37 -0.98 -12.01 -14.44
C PRO A 37 -0.56 -13.41 -14.95
N SER A 38 -0.18 -14.31 -14.04
CA SER A 38 0.07 -15.73 -14.31
C SER A 38 -1.21 -16.48 -14.74
N LEU A 39 -2.38 -16.06 -14.26
CA LEU A 39 -3.68 -16.57 -14.70
C LEU A 39 -4.12 -15.84 -15.97
N LYS A 40 -3.79 -16.45 -17.11
CA LYS A 40 -4.11 -15.95 -18.44
C LYS A 40 -4.67 -17.03 -19.35
N ALA A 41 -5.45 -16.61 -20.33
CA ALA A 41 -5.99 -17.47 -21.38
C ALA A 41 -5.91 -16.76 -22.74
N SER A 42 -6.09 -17.51 -23.82
CA SER A 42 -6.13 -16.96 -25.17
C SER A 42 -7.17 -17.66 -26.04
N GLY A 43 -7.83 -16.88 -26.89
CA GLY A 43 -8.89 -17.32 -27.79
C GLY A 43 -8.81 -16.62 -29.14
N ASN A 44 -9.56 -17.12 -30.12
CA ASN A 44 -9.68 -16.50 -31.43
C ASN A 44 -10.79 -15.44 -31.47
N SER A 45 -11.60 -15.35 -30.41
CA SER A 45 -12.50 -14.21 -30.15
C SER A 45 -12.36 -13.72 -28.70
N ARG A 46 -12.91 -12.54 -28.44
CA ARG A 46 -12.99 -11.95 -27.10
C ARG A 46 -13.73 -12.88 -26.14
N GLU A 47 -14.89 -13.37 -26.56
CA GLU A 47 -15.77 -14.23 -25.77
C GLU A 47 -15.09 -15.58 -25.46
N GLU A 48 -14.39 -16.15 -26.46
CA GLU A 48 -13.67 -17.41 -26.29
C GLU A 48 -12.54 -17.26 -25.26
N ALA A 49 -11.78 -16.16 -25.33
CA ALA A 49 -10.69 -15.89 -24.40
C ALA A 49 -11.22 -15.66 -22.96
N ILE A 50 -12.36 -14.99 -22.80
CA ILE A 50 -13.02 -14.83 -21.49
C ILE A 50 -13.50 -16.18 -20.95
N LYS A 51 -14.18 -16.99 -21.78
CA LYS A 51 -14.66 -18.32 -21.38
C LYS A 51 -13.52 -19.23 -20.92
N LYS A 52 -12.41 -19.23 -21.66
CA LYS A 52 -11.21 -19.99 -21.28
C LYS A 52 -10.57 -19.48 -19.98
N LEU A 53 -10.55 -18.17 -19.76
CA LEU A 53 -10.07 -17.60 -18.50
C LEU A 53 -10.97 -18.01 -17.32
N SER A 54 -12.29 -17.96 -17.52
CA SER A 54 -13.26 -18.37 -16.50
C SER A 54 -13.09 -19.84 -16.11
N GLN A 55 -12.92 -20.74 -17.09
CA GLN A 55 -12.65 -22.16 -16.82
C GLN A 55 -11.34 -22.33 -16.04
N ARG A 56 -10.27 -21.67 -16.48
CA ARG A 56 -8.97 -21.73 -15.81
C ARG A 56 -9.04 -21.22 -14.36
N LEU A 57 -9.83 -20.17 -14.12
CA LEU A 57 -10.07 -19.64 -12.78
C LEU A 57 -10.85 -20.63 -11.91
N GLN A 58 -11.90 -21.25 -12.44
CA GLN A 58 -12.65 -22.27 -11.71
C GLN A 58 -11.77 -23.46 -11.32
N ASP A 59 -10.93 -23.93 -12.25
CA ASP A 59 -10.03 -25.06 -11.98
C ASP A 59 -8.94 -24.68 -10.98
N PHE A 60 -8.38 -23.47 -11.09
CA PHE A 60 -7.44 -22.96 -10.09
C PHE A 60 -8.06 -22.89 -8.69
N LEU A 61 -9.30 -22.43 -8.57
CA LEU A 61 -9.99 -22.27 -7.29
C LEU A 61 -10.48 -23.58 -6.65
N LYS A 62 -10.60 -24.68 -7.42
CA LYS A 62 -10.95 -26.00 -6.85
C LYS A 62 -9.87 -26.50 -5.90
N ASP A 63 -8.61 -26.28 -6.26
CA ASP A 63 -7.45 -26.81 -5.54
C ASP A 63 -6.69 -25.72 -4.77
N THR A 64 -7.18 -24.47 -4.79
CA THR A 64 -6.51 -23.32 -4.18
C THR A 64 -7.44 -22.58 -3.23
N GLU A 65 -7.06 -22.52 -1.96
CA GLU A 65 -7.66 -21.63 -0.98
C GLU A 65 -7.04 -20.22 -1.07
N ILE A 66 -7.88 -19.19 -1.22
CA ILE A 66 -7.42 -17.80 -1.22
C ILE A 66 -7.51 -17.26 0.20
N ILE A 67 -6.35 -17.11 0.85
CA ILE A 67 -6.23 -16.44 2.15
C ILE A 67 -5.69 -15.02 1.98
N ASN A 68 -6.15 -14.11 2.84
CA ASN A 68 -5.51 -12.81 3.01
C ASN A 68 -4.48 -12.94 4.13
N LEU A 69 -3.20 -12.71 3.82
CA LEU A 69 -2.13 -12.72 4.80
C LEU A 69 -1.70 -11.27 5.07
N GLU A 70 -1.92 -10.81 6.28
CA GLU A 70 -1.35 -9.57 6.78
C GLU A 70 0.09 -9.83 7.24
N ILE A 71 1.02 -8.96 6.85
CA ILE A 71 2.45 -9.07 7.18
C ILE A 71 2.87 -7.77 7.85
N GLU A 72 3.43 -7.86 9.06
CA GLU A 72 4.04 -6.72 9.71
C GLU A 72 5.35 -6.34 9.00
N LEU A 73 5.44 -5.09 8.56
CA LEU A 73 6.70 -4.55 8.07
C LEU A 73 7.57 -4.15 9.26
N PRO A 74 8.91 -4.29 9.16
CA PRO A 74 9.80 -3.73 10.15
C PRO A 74 9.50 -2.23 10.26
N LYS A 75 9.27 -1.76 11.50
CA LYS A 75 9.04 -0.35 11.74
C LYS A 75 10.30 0.40 11.29
N PRO A 76 10.18 1.38 10.38
CA PRO A 76 11.32 2.24 10.08
C PRO A 76 11.74 2.91 11.38
N GLU A 77 13.05 2.94 11.64
CA GLU A 77 13.59 3.72 12.76
C GLU A 77 13.15 5.17 12.59
N ASP A 78 12.66 5.80 13.67
CA ASP A 78 12.27 7.21 13.64
C ASP A 78 13.51 8.05 13.33
N PRO A 79 13.54 8.80 12.21
CA PRO A 79 14.68 9.61 11.81
C PRO A 79 15.13 10.64 12.85
N TRP A 80 14.27 10.97 13.83
CA TRP A 80 14.59 11.92 14.90
C TRP A 80 15.30 11.27 16.10
N MET A 81 15.28 9.94 16.21
CA MET A 81 15.94 9.22 17.30
C MET A 81 17.46 9.48 17.34
N LYS A 82 18.09 9.71 16.18
CA LYS A 82 19.53 10.06 16.11
C LYS A 82 19.89 11.40 16.75
N PHE A 83 18.91 12.24 17.05
CA PHE A 83 19.10 13.56 17.64
C PHE A 83 18.63 13.64 19.10
N ALA A 84 18.03 12.57 19.64
CA ALA A 84 17.61 12.53 21.04
C ALA A 84 18.83 12.68 21.95
N GLY A 85 18.81 13.70 22.82
CA GLY A 85 19.90 13.96 23.77
C GLY A 85 21.13 14.65 23.18
N ILE A 86 21.09 15.15 21.93
CA ILE A 86 22.28 15.73 21.28
C ILE A 86 22.95 16.88 22.06
N PHE A 87 22.22 17.58 22.93
CA PHE A 87 22.73 18.69 23.74
C PHE A 87 22.89 18.35 25.23
N GLU A 88 22.64 17.11 25.67
CA GLU A 88 22.62 16.74 27.10
C GLU A 88 23.93 17.06 27.83
N ASN A 89 25.06 16.93 27.15
CA ASN A 89 26.40 17.17 27.70
C ASN A 89 27.10 18.37 27.03
N ASP A 90 26.36 19.24 26.34
CA ASP A 90 26.96 20.41 25.71
C ASP A 90 27.27 21.49 26.77
N PRO A 91 28.55 21.82 27.00
CA PRO A 91 28.95 22.79 28.03
C PRO A 91 28.49 24.23 27.71
N GLN A 92 28.03 24.49 26.49
CA GLN A 92 27.52 25.79 26.07
C GLN A 92 25.99 25.87 26.15
N PHE A 93 25.30 24.77 26.48
CA PHE A 93 23.84 24.71 26.48
C PHE A 93 23.21 25.77 27.39
N ASP A 94 23.77 25.97 28.59
CA ASP A 94 23.28 26.97 29.54
C ASP A 94 23.36 28.41 28.98
N GLN A 95 24.45 28.73 28.27
CA GLN A 95 24.62 30.05 27.62
C GLN A 95 23.62 30.25 26.49
N VAL A 96 23.29 29.19 25.75
CA VAL A 96 22.26 29.24 24.70
C VAL A 96 20.88 29.48 25.32
N LEU A 97 20.56 28.83 26.45
CA LEU A 97 19.30 29.07 27.17
C LEU A 97 19.19 30.51 27.69
N GLU A 98 20.27 31.05 28.25
CA GLU A 98 20.35 32.44 28.69
C GLU A 98 20.09 33.40 27.52
N ALA A 99 20.78 33.21 26.39
CA ALA A 99 20.57 34.04 25.19
C ALA A 99 19.15 33.96 24.63
N ILE A 100 18.51 32.78 24.67
CA ILE A 100 17.10 32.62 24.27
C ILE A 100 16.18 33.39 25.23
N GLN A 101 16.46 33.34 26.54
CA GLN A 101 15.64 34.03 27.54
C GLN A 101 15.76 35.55 27.41
N ASP A 102 16.97 36.07 27.21
CA ASP A 102 17.20 37.50 26.98
C ASP A 102 16.45 37.98 25.73
N TYR A 103 16.55 37.24 24.63
CA TYR A 103 15.81 37.55 23.40
C TYR A 103 14.30 37.57 23.61
N ARG A 104 13.74 36.66 24.42
CA ARG A 104 12.30 36.66 24.74
C ARG A 104 11.91 37.88 25.57
N ASN A 105 12.70 38.20 26.60
CA ASN A 105 12.45 39.36 27.45
C ASN A 105 12.45 40.67 26.65
N GLU A 106 13.37 40.80 25.67
CA GLU A 106 13.42 41.96 24.77
C GLU A 106 12.16 42.09 23.90
N ILE A 107 11.64 40.97 23.38
CA ILE A 107 10.41 40.95 22.60
C ILE A 107 9.21 41.30 23.48
N ASP A 108 9.07 40.63 24.63
CA ASP A 108 7.95 40.85 25.54
C ASP A 108 7.90 42.31 26.02
N ALA A 109 9.06 42.94 26.26
CA ALA A 109 9.16 44.35 26.63
C ALA A 109 8.86 45.34 25.50
N GLN A 110 8.90 44.90 24.24
CA GLN A 110 8.48 45.71 23.07
C GLN A 110 6.99 45.58 22.78
N GLU A 111 6.33 44.56 23.31
CA GLU A 111 4.89 44.30 23.13
C GLU A 111 4.00 44.90 24.24
N GLU A 112 4.60 45.51 25.28
CA GLU A 112 3.94 46.36 26.30
C GLU A 112 3.84 47.84 25.88
#